data_AF-A0A6C0L9H5-F1
#
_entry.id   AF-A0A6C0L9H5-F1
#
_cell.length_a   1.000
_cell.length_b   1.000
_cell.length_c   1.000
_cell.angle_alpha   90.00
_cell.angle_beta   90.00
_cell.angle_gamma   90.00
#
_symmetry.space_group_name_H-M   'P 1'
#
loop_
_entity.id
_entity.type
_entity.pdbx_description
1 polymer ?
#
loop_
_entity_poly.entity_id
_entity_poly.type
_entity_poly.pdbx_seq_one_letter_code
_entity_poly.pdbx_strand_id
1 'polypeptide(L)'
;MKELKTKGERVADAIKVLKNILEFGIDKDYSEYITTKEYLDVWIQNGEPQFQVIPYLSYRTVAHMTLPQYKGESPIYVLKAKEPKR
;
A
#
# COMPACT_ATOMS: atom_id res chain seq x y z
N MET A 1 21.53 -15.72 3.28
CA MET A 1 20.94 -14.53 3.94
C MET A 1 20.00 -13.88 2.94
N LYS A 2 18.78 -13.45 3.35
CA LYS A 2 17.91 -12.68 2.44
C LYS A 2 18.46 -11.27 2.31
N GLU A 3 18.62 -10.77 1.09
CA GLU A 3 19.06 -9.39 0.86
C GLU A 3 17.93 -8.40 1.19
N LEU A 4 18.29 -7.30 1.84
CA LEU A 4 17.36 -6.21 2.12
C LEU A 4 17.03 -5.44 0.83
N LYS A 5 15.78 -4.99 0.74
CA LYS A 5 15.30 -4.18 -0.37
C LYS A 5 15.94 -2.80 -0.34
N THR A 6 16.49 -2.36 -1.47
CA THR A 6 17.06 -1.02 -1.58
C THR A 6 15.96 0.04 -1.52
N LYS A 7 16.33 1.27 -1.17
CA LYS A 7 15.38 2.40 -1.20
C LYS A 7 14.78 2.59 -2.59
N GLY A 8 15.57 2.42 -3.65
CA GLY A 8 15.10 2.52 -5.04
C GLY A 8 14.04 1.48 -5.40
N GLU A 9 14.24 0.22 -5.00
CA GLU A 9 13.24 -0.84 -5.19
C GLU A 9 11.95 -0.55 -4.41
N ARG A 10 12.07 -0.06 -3.18
CA ARG A 10 10.90 0.35 -2.37
C ARG A 10 10.12 1.49 -3.03
N VAL A 11 10.82 2.48 -3.60
CA VAL A 11 10.17 3.57 -4.36
C VAL A 11 9.45 3.05 -5.60
N ALA A 12 10.10 2.19 -6.39
CA ALA A 12 9.50 1.62 -7.59
C ALA A 12 8.21 0.84 -7.28
N ASP A 13 8.22 0.10 -6.18
CA ASP A 13 7.08 -0.68 -5.71
C ASP A 13 5.98 0.18 -5.10
N ALA A 14 6.32 1.22 -4.34
CA ALA A 14 5.35 2.19 -3.86
C ALA A 14 4.62 2.89 -5.03
N ILE A 15 5.33 3.24 -6.09
CA ILE A 15 4.72 3.81 -7.30
C ILE A 15 3.73 2.82 -7.94
N LYS A 16 4.04 1.52 -7.99
CA LYS A 16 3.09 0.51 -8.50
C LYS A 16 1.83 0.43 -7.64
N VAL A 17 1.98 0.44 -6.31
CA VAL A 17 0.83 0.44 -5.40
C VAL A 17 -0.06 1.67 -5.64
N LEU A 18 0.52 2.87 -5.69
CA LEU A 18 -0.22 4.11 -5.95
C LEU A 18 -0.91 4.09 -7.32
N LYS A 19 -0.25 3.59 -8.37
CA LYS A 19 -0.86 3.44 -9.69
C LYS A 19 -2.07 2.51 -9.66
N ASN A 20 -1.95 1.35 -9.03
CA ASN A 20 -3.07 0.42 -8.89
C ASN A 20 -4.26 1.08 -8.18
N ILE A 21 -4.02 1.89 -7.14
CA ILE A 21 -5.06 2.62 -6.43
C ILE A 21 -5.80 3.59 -7.36
N LEU A 22 -5.07 4.35 -8.16
CA LEU A 22 -5.65 5.27 -9.14
C LEU A 22 -6.42 4.53 -10.24
N GLU A 23 -5.94 3.36 -10.69
CA GLU A 23 -6.64 2.51 -11.66
C GLU A 23 -7.95 1.95 -11.12
N PHE A 24 -8.07 1.78 -9.80
CA PHE A 24 -9.32 1.43 -9.13
C PHE A 24 -10.33 2.58 -9.06
N GLY A 25 -9.95 3.79 -9.49
CA GLY A 25 -10.80 4.98 -9.47
C GLY A 25 -10.80 5.74 -8.15
N ILE A 26 -9.85 5.45 -7.26
CA ILE A 26 -9.65 6.22 -6.03
C ILE A 26 -8.90 7.50 -6.41
N ASP A 27 -9.49 8.65 -6.13
CA ASP A 27 -8.89 9.95 -6.41
C ASP A 27 -7.72 10.26 -5.44
N LYS A 28 -6.67 10.87 -5.97
CA LYS A 28 -5.44 11.25 -5.26
C LYS A 28 -5.66 12.27 -4.16
N ASP A 29 -6.72 13.06 -4.25
CA ASP A 29 -7.02 14.14 -3.31
C ASP A 29 -7.85 13.64 -2.10
N TYR A 30 -8.23 12.36 -2.09
CA TYR A 30 -8.92 11.74 -0.95
C TYR A 30 -7.96 11.44 0.20
N SER A 31 -8.47 11.60 1.42
CA SER A 31 -7.70 11.36 2.65
C SER A 31 -7.15 9.94 2.71
N GLU A 32 -7.87 8.93 2.21
CA GLU A 32 -7.41 7.55 2.25
C GLU A 32 -6.22 7.28 1.31
N TYR A 33 -6.17 7.98 0.16
CA TYR A 33 -5.02 7.96 -0.73
C TYR A 33 -3.80 8.61 -0.05
N ILE A 34 -4.00 9.77 0.57
CA ILE A 34 -2.95 10.50 1.29
C ILE A 34 -2.38 9.62 2.42
N THR A 35 -3.24 9.00 3.23
CA THR A 35 -2.83 8.07 4.30
C THR A 35 -2.02 6.89 3.74
N THR A 36 -2.43 6.32 2.61
CA THR A 36 -1.67 5.22 1.97
C THR A 36 -0.28 5.68 1.53
N LYS A 37 -0.19 6.89 0.97
CA LYS A 37 1.08 7.50 0.58
C LYS A 37 2.00 7.72 1.79
N GLU A 38 1.48 8.22 2.91
CA GLU A 38 2.27 8.40 4.14
C GLU A 38 2.88 7.09 4.63
N TYR A 39 2.11 5.99 4.64
CA TYR A 39 2.64 4.67 5.00
C TYR A 39 3.73 4.19 4.05
N LEU A 40 3.56 4.41 2.74
CA LEU A 40 4.58 4.07 1.75
C LEU A 40 5.84 4.91 1.95
N ASP A 41 5.72 6.20 2.24
CA ASP A 41 6.86 7.09 2.51
C ASP A 41 7.64 6.63 3.74
N VAL A 42 6.95 6.25 4.83
CA VAL A 42 7.61 5.68 6.01
C VAL A 42 8.36 4.40 5.64
N TRP A 43 7.73 3.48 4.90
CA TRP A 43 8.37 2.24 4.44
C TRP A 43 9.59 2.48 3.55
N ILE A 44 9.54 3.47 2.67
CA ILE A 44 10.66 3.89 1.82
C ILE A 44 11.81 4.45 2.67
N GLN A 45 11.53 5.06 3.82
CA GLN A 45 12.56 5.58 4.72
C GLN A 45 13.18 4.46 5.55
N ASN A 46 12.38 3.71 6.32
CA ASN A 46 12.89 2.75 7.31
C ASN A 46 13.22 1.36 6.73
N GLY A 47 12.45 0.90 5.74
CA GLY A 47 12.65 -0.39 5.07
C GLY A 47 12.19 -1.58 5.90
N GLU A 48 11.49 -1.32 7.00
CA GLU A 48 10.92 -2.33 7.86
C GLU A 48 9.63 -2.86 7.26
N PRO A 49 9.33 -4.16 7.44
CA PRO A 49 8.11 -4.72 6.89
C PRO A 49 6.91 -4.06 7.56
N GLN A 50 5.92 -3.65 6.77
CA GLN A 50 4.69 -3.05 7.28
C GLN A 50 3.47 -3.82 6.82
N PHE A 51 2.49 -3.93 7.71
CA PHE A 51 1.16 -4.44 7.39
C PHE A 51 0.15 -3.38 7.82
N GLN A 52 -0.60 -2.84 6.87
CA GLN A 52 -1.58 -1.79 7.10
C GLN A 52 -2.95 -2.16 6.54
N VAL A 53 -3.98 -1.78 7.28
CA VAL A 53 -5.37 -1.93 6.89
C VAL A 53 -5.98 -0.54 6.83
N ILE A 54 -6.28 -0.07 5.62
CA ILE A 54 -6.72 1.30 5.37
C ILE A 54 -8.20 1.25 4.97
N PRO A 55 -9.12 1.77 5.80
CA PRO A 55 -10.54 1.78 5.48
C PRO A 55 -10.84 2.88 4.45
N TYR A 56 -11.23 2.49 3.24
CA TYR A 56 -11.72 3.38 2.20
C TYR A 56 -13.23 3.56 2.36
N LEU A 57 -13.61 4.40 3.33
CA LEU A 57 -15.02 4.60 3.72
C LEU A 57 -15.86 5.11 2.56
N SER A 58 -15.29 6.01 1.75
CA SER A 58 -15.93 6.60 0.57
C SER A 58 -16.32 5.55 -0.48
N TYR A 59 -15.55 4.45 -0.54
CA TYR A 59 -15.73 3.38 -1.53
C TYR A 59 -16.34 2.11 -0.92
N ARG A 60 -16.70 2.13 0.38
CA ARG A 60 -17.13 0.94 1.14
C ARG A 60 -16.15 -0.24 0.95
N THR A 61 -14.86 0.05 0.87
CA THR A 61 -13.81 -0.94 0.70
C THR A 61 -12.78 -0.83 1.82
N VAL A 62 -11.96 -1.86 1.97
CA VAL A 62 -10.83 -1.90 2.87
C VAL A 62 -9.62 -2.32 2.07
N ALA A 63 -8.55 -1.52 2.13
CA ALA A 63 -7.28 -1.89 1.56
C ALA A 63 -6.44 -2.66 2.58
N HIS A 64 -5.96 -3.81 2.17
CA HIS A 64 -4.95 -4.57 2.88
C HIS A 64 -3.62 -4.36 2.16
N MET A 65 -2.67 -3.73 2.83
CA MET A 65 -1.35 -3.43 2.30
C MET A 65 -0.28 -4.18 3.10
N THR A 66 0.49 -5.01 2.42
CA THR A 66 1.67 -5.68 2.98
C THR A 66 2.90 -5.20 2.22
N LEU A 67 3.83 -4.58 2.94
CA LEU A 67 5.07 -4.04 2.42
C LEU A 67 6.24 -4.92 2.89
N PRO A 68 6.92 -5.64 1.99
CA PRO A 68 7.99 -6.56 2.37
C PRO A 68 9.30 -5.82 2.64
N GLN A 69 10.19 -6.45 3.40
CA GLN A 69 11.53 -5.94 3.70
C GLN A 69 12.61 -6.51 2.78
N TYR A 70 12.40 -7.70 2.23
CA TYR A 70 13.44 -8.43 1.49
C TYR A 70 13.28 -8.30 -0.02
N LYS A 71 14.40 -8.42 -0.74
CA LYS A 71 14.40 -8.53 -2.21
C LYS A 71 13.66 -9.78 -2.66
N GLY A 72 13.05 -9.71 -3.83
CA GLY A 72 12.26 -10.80 -4.43
C GLY A 72 10.81 -10.91 -3.92
N GLU A 73 10.48 -10.24 -2.81
CA GLU A 73 9.11 -10.14 -2.32
C GLU A 73 8.45 -8.88 -2.89
N SER A 74 7.25 -9.01 -3.49
CA SER A 74 6.48 -7.88 -4.01
C SER A 74 5.50 -7.36 -2.95
N PRO A 75 5.22 -6.05 -2.92
CA PRO A 75 4.15 -5.53 -2.07
C PRO A 75 2.81 -6.15 -2.49
N ILE A 76 1.99 -6.46 -1.50
CA ILE A 76 0.63 -6.94 -1.71
C ILE A 76 -0.29 -5.78 -1.37
N TYR A 77 -1.13 -5.39 -2.32
CA TYR A 77 -2.16 -4.38 -2.11
C TYR A 77 -3.49 -4.93 -2.62
N VAL A 78 -4.43 -5.17 -1.71
CA VAL A 78 -5.74 -5.76 -2.04
C VAL A 78 -6.84 -4.86 -1.51
N LEU A 79 -7.66 -4.35 -2.43
CA LEU A 79 -8.93 -3.70 -2.10
C LEU A 79 -10.01 -4.78 -2.01
N LYS A 80 -10.60 -4.93 -0.83
CA LYS A 80 -11.77 -5.79 -0.63
C LYS A 80 -13.00 -4.93 -0.39
N ALA A 81 -14.13 -5.33 -0.97
CA ALA A 81 -15.42 -4.78 -0.56
C ALA A 81 -15.62 -5.05 0.93
N LYS A 82 -16.06 -4.04 1.67
CA LYS A 82 -16.47 -4.22 3.06
C LYS A 82 -17.70 -5.12 3.02
N GLU A 83 -17.57 -6.36 3.49
CA GLU A 83 -18.70 -7.27 3.54
C GLU A 83 -19.87 -6.57 4.27
N PRO A 84 -21.09 -6.57 3.69
CA PRO A 84 -22.24 -6.10 4.41
C PRO A 84 -22.36 -6.94 5.68
N LYS A 85 -22.39 -6.29 6.85
CA LYS A 85 -22.79 -6.96 8.09
C LYS A 85 -24.17 -7.57 7.82
N ARG A 86 -24.24 -8.90 7.76
CA ARG A 86 -25.49 -9.65 7.83
C ARG A 86 -26.17 -9.40 9.17
#